data_AF-A0A482UX89-F1
#
_entry.id   AF-A0A482UX89-F1
#
_cell.length_a   1.000
_cell.length_b   1.000
_cell.length_c   1.000
_cell.angle_alpha   90.00
_cell.angle_beta   90.00
_cell.angle_gamma   90.00
#
_symmetry.space_group_name_H-M   'P 1'
#
loop_
_entity.id
_entity.type
_entity.pdbx_description
1 polymer ?
#
loop_
_entity_poly.entity_id
_entity_poly.type
_entity_poly.pdbx_seq_one_letter_code
_entity_poly.pdbx_strand_id
1 'polypeptide(L)'
;MIWKLFLVLIATELVLCLNFAPHSLAGTETTDFLTDKQLAIQRYFAEITFLNNDIENWDMWGNSADALDCDGNACVRYEIAGLAYASAISAIRTPAYTQVAENTMFNSILRMTQQRVWQYVELFDDFRSQPSYPDPVIYKNIMYSGHLAQMILMFESVFGNFTFSSEGWEFVWVDPESQNVTRIHYTTQLLVKRVFQQVRLMCVCVWCTVYTYICVCICLFTVYV
;
A
#
# COMPACT_ATOMS: atom_id res chain seq x y z
N MET A 1 42.69 18.61 3.48
CA MET A 1 41.28 18.58 3.92
C MET A 1 40.37 19.45 3.04
N ILE A 2 40.82 20.64 2.61
CA ILE A 2 40.08 21.59 1.75
C ILE A 2 39.69 21.03 0.36
N TRP A 3 40.54 20.21 -0.27
CA TRP A 3 40.27 19.59 -1.58
C TRP A 3 39.03 18.66 -1.59
N LYS A 4 38.77 17.95 -0.48
CA LYS A 4 37.61 17.06 -0.39
C LYS A 4 36.29 17.83 -0.29
N LEU A 5 36.29 19.00 0.36
CA LEU A 5 35.13 19.90 0.43
C LEU A 5 34.81 20.54 -0.93
N PHE A 6 35.84 20.85 -1.72
CA PHE A 6 35.67 21.42 -3.06
C PHE A 6 35.05 20.42 -4.05
N LEU A 7 35.45 19.14 -3.98
CA LEU A 7 34.84 18.08 -4.79
C LEU A 7 33.38 17.83 -4.43
N VAL A 8 33.02 17.91 -3.14
CA VAL A 8 31.63 17.75 -2.69
C VAL A 8 30.76 18.92 -3.19
N LEU A 9 31.27 20.15 -3.14
CA LEU A 9 30.55 21.34 -3.64
C LEU A 9 30.33 21.30 -5.16
N ILE A 10 31.33 20.87 -5.94
CA ILE A 10 31.19 20.71 -7.39
C ILE A 10 30.23 19.56 -7.73
N ALA A 11 30.27 18.45 -6.98
CA ALA A 11 29.35 17.34 -7.17
C ALA A 11 27.90 17.72 -6.85
N THR A 12 27.66 18.54 -5.82
CA THR A 12 26.30 19.02 -5.49
C THR A 12 25.73 19.97 -6.54
N GLU A 13 26.55 20.84 -7.13
CA GLU A 13 26.13 21.73 -8.23
C GLU A 13 25.87 20.93 -9.52
N LEU A 14 26.65 19.88 -9.79
CA LEU A 14 26.43 18.97 -10.93
C LEU A 14 25.16 18.12 -10.77
N VAL A 15 24.81 17.72 -9.55
CA VAL A 15 23.55 17.01 -9.27
C VAL A 15 22.34 17.94 -9.38
N LEU A 16 22.47 19.23 -9.05
CA LEU A 16 21.43 20.25 -9.29
C LEU A 16 21.28 20.61 -10.78
N CYS A 17 22.35 20.45 -11.58
CA CYS A 17 22.35 20.64 -13.03
C CYS A 17 22.00 19.39 -13.84
N LEU A 18 21.77 18.23 -13.18
CA LEU A 18 21.04 17.13 -13.80
C LEU A 18 19.58 17.57 -13.93
N ASN A 19 19.32 18.40 -14.95
CA ASN A 19 18.05 18.42 -15.61
C ASN A 19 17.80 16.99 -16.06
N PHE A 20 17.05 16.24 -15.24
CA PHE A 20 16.18 15.22 -15.77
C PHE A 20 15.25 15.98 -16.71
N ALA A 21 15.70 16.22 -17.94
CA ALA A 21 14.80 16.51 -19.03
C ALA A 21 13.84 15.33 -18.98
N PRO A 22 12.56 15.53 -18.62
CA PRO A 22 11.62 14.46 -18.77
C PRO A 22 11.66 14.17 -20.26
N HIS A 23 12.30 13.08 -20.67
CA HIS A 23 12.04 12.44 -21.95
C HIS A 23 10.64 11.83 -21.84
N SER A 24 9.69 12.73 -21.64
CA SER A 24 8.28 12.54 -21.65
C SER A 24 7.86 12.98 -23.03
N LEU A 25 7.27 12.07 -23.80
CA LEU A 25 6.57 12.38 -25.04
C LEU A 25 5.77 13.67 -24.84
N ALA A 26 6.26 14.75 -25.44
CA ALA A 26 5.63 16.06 -25.37
C ALA A 26 4.30 15.98 -26.11
N GLY A 27 3.21 16.13 -25.36
CA GLY A 27 1.87 16.17 -25.90
C GLY A 27 0.86 16.16 -24.76
N THR A 28 0.09 17.25 -24.64
CA THR A 28 -1.10 17.40 -23.79
C THR A 28 -0.92 17.45 -22.26
N GLU A 29 0.23 17.87 -21.75
CA GLU A 29 0.35 18.21 -20.32
C GLU A 29 -0.46 19.49 -20.03
N THR A 30 -1.71 19.33 -19.61
CA THR A 30 -2.55 20.42 -19.09
C THR A 30 -2.35 20.53 -17.58
N THR A 31 -2.31 21.73 -17.03
CA THR A 31 -2.09 21.94 -15.58
C THR A 31 -3.31 21.56 -14.74
N ASP A 32 -4.48 21.55 -15.37
CA ASP A 32 -5.77 21.47 -14.67
C ASP A 32 -6.36 20.05 -14.70
N PHE A 33 -5.93 19.21 -15.66
CA PHE A 33 -6.44 17.85 -15.85
C PHE A 33 -5.33 16.80 -15.84
N LEU A 34 -5.71 15.52 -15.82
CA LEU A 34 -4.76 14.43 -15.96
C LEU A 34 -4.10 14.49 -17.34
N THR A 35 -2.78 14.31 -17.38
CA THR A 35 -2.03 14.19 -18.64
C THR A 35 -2.36 12.88 -19.33
N ASP A 36 -2.12 12.77 -20.64
CA ASP A 36 -2.33 11.52 -21.38
C ASP A 36 -1.57 10.34 -20.77
N LYS A 37 -0.43 10.61 -20.14
CA LYS A 37 0.36 9.61 -19.41
C LYS A 37 -0.31 9.15 -18.12
N GLN A 38 -0.82 10.08 -17.33
CA GLN A 38 -1.55 9.75 -16.11
C GLN A 38 -2.83 8.97 -16.44
N LEU A 39 -3.51 9.33 -17.53
CA LEU A 39 -4.66 8.59 -18.03
C LEU A 39 -4.29 7.18 -18.51
N ALA A 40 -3.17 7.03 -19.23
CA ALA A 40 -2.66 5.73 -19.63
C ALA A 40 -2.32 4.86 -18.41
N ILE A 41 -1.70 5.44 -17.37
CA ILE A 41 -1.43 4.76 -16.10
C ILE A 41 -2.73 4.36 -15.40
N GLN A 42 -3.74 5.22 -15.36
CA GLN A 42 -5.04 4.89 -14.77
C GLN A 42 -5.73 3.72 -15.49
N ARG A 43 -5.64 3.68 -16.83
CA ARG A 43 -6.15 2.55 -17.64
C ARG A 43 -5.37 1.28 -17.34
N TYR A 44 -4.05 1.38 -17.22
CA TYR A 44 -3.21 0.25 -16.83
C TYR A 44 -3.57 -0.26 -15.42
N PHE A 45 -3.87 0.63 -14.46
CA PHE A 45 -4.35 0.22 -13.14
C PHE A 45 -5.68 -0.52 -13.21
N ALA A 46 -6.64 -0.05 -14.01
CA ALA A 46 -7.91 -0.74 -14.22
C ALA A 46 -7.70 -2.13 -14.85
N GLU A 47 -6.80 -2.24 -15.81
CA GLU A 47 -6.41 -3.48 -16.48
C GLU A 47 -5.90 -4.54 -15.49
N ILE A 48 -4.91 -4.18 -14.66
CA ILE A 48 -4.27 -5.13 -13.74
C ILE A 48 -5.12 -5.47 -12.51
N THR A 49 -6.11 -4.64 -12.19
CA THR A 49 -6.95 -4.81 -10.99
C THR A 49 -8.25 -5.54 -11.24
N PHE A 50 -9.04 -5.14 -12.26
CA PHE A 50 -10.42 -5.64 -12.41
C PHE A 50 -10.90 -5.87 -13.85
N LEU A 51 -10.33 -5.23 -14.89
CA LEU A 51 -10.86 -5.37 -16.26
C LEU A 51 -10.55 -6.72 -16.87
N ASN A 52 -9.31 -7.21 -16.72
CA ASN A 52 -8.86 -8.46 -17.34
C ASN A 52 -8.34 -9.48 -16.32
N ASN A 53 -8.39 -9.18 -15.03
CA ASN A 53 -7.86 -10.02 -13.97
C ASN A 53 -8.92 -10.36 -12.93
N ASP A 54 -9.09 -11.66 -12.69
CA ASP A 54 -9.67 -12.16 -11.45
C ASP A 54 -8.79 -11.71 -10.27
N ILE A 55 -9.38 -11.60 -9.07
CA ILE A 55 -8.66 -11.28 -7.84
C ILE A 55 -7.58 -12.33 -7.52
N GLU A 56 -7.75 -13.54 -8.03
CA GLU A 56 -6.80 -14.65 -7.90
C GLU A 56 -5.70 -14.63 -8.96
N ASN A 57 -5.83 -13.85 -10.04
CA ASN A 57 -4.78 -13.73 -11.06
C ASN A 57 -3.68 -12.77 -10.59
N TRP A 58 -2.43 -13.26 -10.52
CA TRP A 58 -1.25 -12.51 -10.09
C TRP A 58 -0.20 -12.30 -11.18
N ASP A 59 -0.46 -12.69 -12.42
CA ASP A 59 0.55 -12.69 -13.51
C ASP A 59 1.09 -11.30 -13.84
N MET A 60 0.25 -10.27 -13.68
CA MET A 60 0.62 -8.86 -13.92
C MET A 60 1.15 -8.14 -12.66
N TRP A 61 1.16 -8.82 -11.52
CA TRP A 61 1.66 -8.31 -10.24
C TRP A 61 3.04 -8.90 -9.98
N GLY A 62 3.95 -8.12 -9.41
CA GLY A 62 5.35 -8.51 -9.21
C GLY A 62 5.51 -9.91 -8.60
N ASN A 63 5.81 -10.89 -9.45
CA ASN A 63 6.13 -12.28 -9.11
C ASN A 63 7.10 -12.86 -10.14
N SER A 64 8.13 -12.11 -10.55
CA SER A 64 9.33 -12.84 -10.95
C SER A 64 9.93 -13.37 -9.66
N ALA A 65 9.98 -14.69 -9.50
CA ALA A 65 10.84 -15.35 -8.53
C ALA A 65 12.31 -14.86 -8.61
N ASP A 66 12.66 -14.14 -9.68
CA ASP A 66 13.94 -13.49 -9.96
C ASP A 66 13.95 -11.96 -9.73
N ALA A 67 12.87 -11.35 -9.22
CA ALA A 67 12.90 -9.96 -8.76
C ALA A 67 13.69 -9.93 -7.44
N LEU A 68 15.00 -9.80 -7.60
CA LEU A 68 15.97 -9.53 -6.56
C LEU A 68 15.37 -8.61 -5.48
N ASP A 69 15.46 -9.08 -4.22
CA ASP A 69 15.51 -8.27 -2.99
C ASP A 69 14.22 -8.06 -2.16
N CYS A 70 13.11 -8.72 -2.47
CA CYS A 70 11.88 -8.64 -1.66
C CYS A 70 11.46 -9.99 -1.05
N ASP A 71 11.91 -10.27 0.18
CA ASP A 71 11.56 -11.51 0.91
C ASP A 71 10.04 -11.78 0.92
N GLY A 72 9.62 -12.89 0.31
CA GLY A 72 8.32 -13.53 0.56
C GLY A 72 7.08 -12.70 0.22
N ASN A 73 7.00 -12.05 -0.94
CA ASN A 73 5.87 -11.21 -1.36
C ASN A 73 5.63 -9.96 -0.48
N ALA A 74 6.56 -9.62 0.42
CA ALA A 74 6.41 -8.48 1.32
C ALA A 74 6.21 -7.13 0.59
N CYS A 75 6.76 -6.98 -0.61
CA CYS A 75 6.74 -5.71 -1.36
C CYS A 75 5.42 -5.46 -2.10
N VAL A 76 4.68 -6.51 -2.48
CA VAL A 76 3.43 -6.36 -3.25
C VAL A 76 2.40 -5.50 -2.50
N ARG A 77 2.44 -5.50 -1.15
CA ARG A 77 1.58 -4.66 -0.31
C ARG A 77 1.78 -3.17 -0.56
N TYR A 78 3.00 -2.75 -0.90
CA TYR A 78 3.31 -1.35 -1.19
C TYR A 78 2.92 -0.97 -2.61
N GLU A 79 3.05 -1.89 -3.57
CA GLU A 79 2.58 -1.70 -4.95
C GLU A 79 1.06 -1.51 -4.96
N ILE A 80 0.34 -2.40 -4.28
CA ILE A 80 -1.13 -2.33 -4.13
C ILE A 80 -1.53 -1.02 -3.43
N ALA A 81 -0.88 -0.66 -2.32
CA ALA A 81 -1.19 0.57 -1.59
C ALA A 81 -0.92 1.82 -2.43
N GLY A 82 0.21 1.88 -3.13
CA GLY A 82 0.58 3.00 -4.00
C GLY A 82 -0.43 3.19 -5.14
N LEU A 83 -0.86 2.09 -5.76
CA LEU A 83 -1.89 2.10 -6.79
C LEU A 83 -3.24 2.59 -6.24
N ALA A 84 -3.65 2.13 -5.05
CA ALA A 84 -4.88 2.58 -4.42
C ALA A 84 -4.86 4.09 -4.10
N TYR A 85 -3.73 4.61 -3.59
CA TYR A 85 -3.58 6.04 -3.34
C TYR A 85 -3.64 6.87 -4.62
N ALA A 86 -2.96 6.42 -5.67
CA ALA A 86 -3.02 7.06 -6.97
C ALA A 86 -4.44 7.07 -7.54
N SER A 87 -5.20 5.98 -7.36
CA SER A 87 -6.59 5.88 -7.81
C SER A 87 -7.50 6.89 -7.10
N ALA A 88 -7.34 7.06 -5.78
CA ALA A 88 -8.08 8.07 -5.03
C ALA A 88 -7.79 9.50 -5.52
N ILE A 89 -6.52 9.84 -5.79
CA ILE A 89 -6.15 11.15 -6.33
C ILE A 89 -6.69 11.34 -7.75
N SER A 90 -6.65 10.30 -8.60
CA SER A 90 -7.26 10.34 -9.93
C SER A 90 -8.75 10.64 -9.85
N ALA A 91 -9.49 10.00 -8.92
CA ALA A 91 -10.91 10.28 -8.72
C ALA A 91 -11.20 11.74 -8.34
N ILE A 92 -10.37 12.34 -7.49
CA ILE A 92 -10.48 13.75 -7.10
C ILE A 92 -10.21 14.68 -8.29
N ARG A 93 -9.28 14.31 -9.19
CA ARG A 93 -8.94 15.07 -10.41
C ARG A 93 -9.94 14.86 -11.55
N THR A 94 -10.69 13.76 -11.54
CA THR A 94 -11.69 13.41 -12.56
C THR A 94 -13.07 13.11 -11.94
N PRO A 95 -13.74 14.10 -11.31
CA PRO A 95 -14.98 13.86 -10.57
C PRO A 95 -16.14 13.36 -11.45
N ALA A 96 -16.10 13.59 -12.76
CA ALA A 96 -17.10 13.09 -13.70
C ALA A 96 -16.93 11.59 -14.05
N TYR A 97 -15.77 10.99 -13.76
CA TYR A 97 -15.41 9.63 -14.16
C TYR A 97 -14.75 8.85 -13.00
N THR A 98 -15.38 8.90 -11.83
CA THR A 98 -14.85 8.27 -10.60
C THR A 98 -14.95 6.75 -10.60
N GLN A 99 -15.91 6.17 -11.33
CA GLN A 99 -16.24 4.74 -11.27
C GLN A 99 -15.06 3.83 -11.58
N VAL A 100 -14.21 4.19 -12.56
CA VAL A 100 -13.01 3.41 -12.88
C VAL A 100 -12.05 3.40 -11.69
N ALA A 101 -11.79 4.58 -11.10
CA ALA A 101 -10.92 4.70 -9.93
C ALA A 101 -11.51 4.02 -8.69
N GLU A 102 -12.83 4.08 -8.50
CA GLU A 102 -13.54 3.38 -7.43
C GLU A 102 -13.34 1.87 -7.55
N ASN A 103 -13.65 1.29 -8.71
CA ASN A 103 -13.49 -0.15 -8.96
C ASN A 103 -12.03 -0.59 -8.85
N THR A 104 -11.09 0.19 -9.37
CA THR A 104 -9.66 -0.07 -9.23
C THR A 104 -9.26 -0.10 -7.76
N MET A 105 -9.67 0.88 -6.97
CA MET A 105 -9.32 0.95 -5.55
C MET A 105 -10.00 -0.15 -4.72
N PHE A 106 -11.28 -0.43 -4.98
CA PHE A 106 -12.05 -1.50 -4.33
C PHE A 106 -11.39 -2.86 -4.54
N ASN A 107 -11.08 -3.22 -5.78
CA ASN A 107 -10.40 -4.48 -6.10
C ASN A 107 -8.97 -4.53 -5.54
N SER A 108 -8.29 -3.38 -5.46
CA SER A 108 -6.97 -3.30 -4.81
C SER A 108 -7.06 -3.59 -3.31
N ILE A 109 -8.08 -3.08 -2.62
CA ILE A 109 -8.32 -3.38 -1.20
C ILE A 109 -8.61 -4.87 -1.02
N LEU A 110 -9.51 -5.45 -1.80
CA LEU A 110 -9.79 -6.90 -1.71
C LEU A 110 -8.55 -7.74 -2.02
N ARG A 111 -7.68 -7.28 -2.92
CA ARG A 111 -6.43 -7.97 -3.24
C ARG A 111 -5.43 -7.86 -2.08
N MET A 112 -5.37 -6.71 -1.40
CA MET A 112 -4.57 -6.50 -0.19
C MET A 112 -4.96 -7.46 0.95
N THR A 113 -6.23 -7.90 1.02
CA THR A 113 -6.72 -8.84 2.05
C THR A 113 -6.42 -10.31 1.73
N GLN A 114 -5.95 -10.63 0.53
CA GLN A 114 -5.59 -11.99 0.15
C GLN A 114 -4.41 -12.51 0.95
N GLN A 115 -4.48 -13.78 1.39
CA GLN A 115 -3.42 -14.43 2.18
C GLN A 115 -2.04 -14.24 1.57
N ARG A 116 -1.92 -14.36 0.24
CA ARG A 116 -0.66 -14.17 -0.49
C ARG A 116 0.08 -12.88 -0.14
N VAL A 117 -0.64 -11.79 0.14
CA VAL A 117 -0.05 -10.47 0.42
C VAL A 117 0.53 -10.41 1.83
N TRP A 118 -0.11 -11.05 2.80
CA TRP A 118 0.24 -10.94 4.22
C TRP A 118 0.82 -12.23 4.82
N GLN A 119 0.92 -13.32 4.04
CA GLN A 119 1.44 -14.61 4.51
C GLN A 119 2.85 -14.54 5.06
N TYR A 120 3.65 -13.55 4.66
CA TYR A 120 4.99 -13.32 5.18
C TYR A 120 5.04 -13.18 6.72
N VAL A 121 3.91 -12.95 7.40
CA VAL A 121 3.84 -13.00 8.87
C VAL A 121 4.31 -14.35 9.44
N GLU A 122 4.19 -15.43 8.66
CA GLU A 122 4.69 -16.76 9.04
C GLU A 122 6.22 -16.82 9.14
N LEU A 123 6.93 -15.94 8.42
CA LEU A 123 8.40 -15.89 8.41
C LEU A 123 8.96 -15.31 9.71
N PHE A 124 8.10 -14.77 10.59
CA PHE A 124 8.49 -14.14 11.84
C PHE A 124 7.98 -14.95 13.05
N ASP A 125 8.91 -15.56 13.81
CA ASP A 125 8.60 -16.36 15.01
C ASP A 125 7.78 -15.59 16.07
N ASP A 126 8.02 -14.29 16.17
CA ASP A 126 7.29 -13.37 17.04
C ASP A 126 5.79 -13.31 16.73
N PHE A 127 5.39 -13.49 15.48
CA PHE A 127 3.99 -13.55 15.06
C PHE A 127 3.39 -14.93 15.34
N ARG A 128 4.10 -15.99 14.97
CA ARG A 128 3.65 -17.39 15.19
C ARG A 128 3.46 -17.72 16.67
N SER A 129 4.22 -17.11 17.55
CA SER A 129 4.11 -17.30 19.00
C SER A 129 2.95 -16.54 19.65
N GLN A 130 2.26 -15.64 18.94
CA GLN A 130 1.12 -14.93 19.51
C GLN A 130 -0.13 -15.82 19.56
N PRO A 131 -0.92 -15.75 20.66
CA PRO A 131 -2.22 -16.42 20.73
C PRO A 131 -3.22 -15.99 19.65
N SER A 132 -2.97 -14.83 19.04
CA SER A 132 -3.81 -14.24 18.00
C SER A 132 -3.38 -14.58 16.58
N TYR A 133 -2.33 -15.40 16.41
CA TYR A 133 -1.96 -15.93 15.10
C TYR A 133 -3.16 -16.67 14.47
N PRO A 134 -3.47 -16.49 13.18
CA PRO A 134 -2.70 -15.81 12.12
C PRO A 134 -3.15 -14.37 11.79
N ASP A 135 -3.79 -13.65 12.73
CA ASP A 135 -4.32 -12.30 12.45
C ASP A 135 -3.20 -11.30 12.06
N PRO A 136 -3.23 -10.73 10.84
CA PRO A 136 -2.16 -9.85 10.34
C PRO A 136 -2.24 -8.40 10.85
N VAL A 137 -3.31 -8.05 11.60
CA VAL A 137 -3.64 -6.67 12.01
C VAL A 137 -3.59 -6.49 13.53
N ILE A 138 -3.81 -7.54 14.33
CA ILE A 138 -3.95 -7.36 15.78
C ILE A 138 -2.65 -6.97 16.51
N TYR A 139 -1.51 -7.50 16.07
CA TYR A 139 -0.23 -7.38 16.76
C TYR A 139 0.88 -7.03 15.78
N LYS A 140 1.60 -5.92 16.04
CA LYS A 140 2.65 -5.40 15.14
C LYS A 140 2.13 -5.28 13.68
N ASN A 141 3.04 -5.24 12.71
CA ASN A 141 2.72 -5.12 11.28
C ASN A 141 1.96 -3.83 10.92
N ILE A 142 2.41 -2.70 11.46
CA ILE A 142 1.79 -1.41 11.16
C ILE A 142 1.88 -1.07 9.67
N MET A 143 2.91 -1.55 8.97
CA MET A 143 3.06 -1.24 7.55
C MET A 143 1.89 -1.80 6.76
N TYR A 144 1.54 -3.05 7.01
CA TYR A 144 0.37 -3.65 6.39
C TYR A 144 -0.94 -3.02 6.89
N SER A 145 -1.16 -3.04 8.21
CA SER A 145 -2.43 -2.59 8.79
C SER A 145 -2.68 -1.10 8.60
N GLY A 146 -1.64 -0.28 8.61
CA GLY A 146 -1.68 1.15 8.33
C GLY A 146 -1.96 1.46 6.87
N HIS A 147 -1.30 0.78 5.92
CA HIS A 147 -1.64 0.92 4.50
C HIS A 147 -3.08 0.48 4.21
N LEU A 148 -3.50 -0.67 4.74
CA LEU A 148 -4.87 -1.15 4.59
C LEU A 148 -5.89 -0.16 5.18
N ALA A 149 -5.64 0.37 6.38
CA ALA A 149 -6.49 1.36 7.02
C ALA A 149 -6.58 2.64 6.18
N GLN A 150 -5.45 3.15 5.71
CA GLN A 150 -5.41 4.34 4.86
C GLN A 150 -6.17 4.12 3.55
N MET A 151 -6.00 2.96 2.89
CA MET A 151 -6.73 2.61 1.68
C MET A 151 -8.24 2.60 1.93
N ILE A 152 -8.72 1.89 2.94
CA ILE A 152 -10.16 1.81 3.24
C ILE A 152 -10.73 3.17 3.61
N LEU A 153 -10.07 3.92 4.50
CA LEU A 153 -10.55 5.24 4.91
C LEU A 153 -10.60 6.22 3.73
N MET A 154 -9.60 6.21 2.85
CA MET A 154 -9.61 7.03 1.63
C MET A 154 -10.71 6.59 0.68
N PHE A 155 -10.93 5.29 0.51
CA PHE A 155 -11.99 4.77 -0.36
C PHE A 155 -13.38 5.24 0.12
N GLU A 156 -13.70 5.03 1.39
CA GLU A 156 -14.98 5.45 1.96
C GLU A 156 -15.15 6.98 1.91
N SER A 157 -14.07 7.74 2.12
CA SER A 157 -14.10 9.21 2.11
C SER A 157 -14.24 9.81 0.70
N VAL A 158 -13.60 9.22 -0.31
CA VAL A 158 -13.57 9.75 -1.68
C VAL A 158 -14.81 9.33 -2.47
N PHE A 159 -15.26 8.09 -2.30
CA PHE A 159 -16.34 7.52 -3.11
C PHE A 159 -17.69 7.50 -2.37
N GLY A 160 -17.71 7.69 -1.05
CA GLY A 160 -18.93 7.62 -0.24
C GLY A 160 -19.51 6.20 -0.14
N ASN A 161 -18.71 5.19 -0.47
CA ASN A 161 -19.08 3.79 -0.44
C ASN A 161 -18.57 3.16 0.86
N PHE A 162 -19.48 2.77 1.74
CA PHE A 162 -19.20 2.30 3.11
C PHE A 162 -19.24 0.78 3.26
N THR A 163 -19.12 -0.01 2.17
CA THR A 163 -19.20 -1.48 2.23
C THR A 163 -18.25 -2.08 3.27
N PHE A 164 -17.02 -1.57 3.42
CA PHE A 164 -16.06 -2.06 4.41
C PHE A 164 -16.44 -1.73 5.87
N SER A 165 -17.19 -0.65 6.08
CA SER A 165 -17.76 -0.29 7.37
C SER A 165 -19.04 -1.07 7.70
N SER A 166 -19.91 -1.30 6.71
CA SER A 166 -21.22 -1.92 6.92
C SER A 166 -21.16 -3.45 6.89
N GLU A 167 -20.52 -4.02 5.86
CA GLU A 167 -20.45 -5.46 5.63
C GLU A 167 -19.13 -6.06 6.13
N GLY A 168 -18.06 -5.25 6.15
CA GLY A 168 -16.74 -5.72 6.53
C GLY A 168 -16.07 -6.58 5.46
N TRP A 169 -15.01 -7.29 5.86
CA TRP A 169 -14.30 -8.27 5.03
C TRP A 169 -13.74 -9.39 5.90
N GLU A 170 -13.26 -10.46 5.27
CA GLU A 170 -12.63 -11.59 5.96
C GLU A 170 -11.17 -11.73 5.57
N PHE A 171 -10.30 -11.90 6.56
CA PHE A 171 -9.00 -12.53 6.34
C PHE A 171 -9.17 -14.04 6.41
N VAL A 172 -8.82 -14.71 5.32
CA VAL A 172 -8.82 -16.16 5.23
C VAL A 172 -7.38 -16.64 5.30
N TRP A 173 -7.08 -17.48 6.29
CA TRP A 173 -5.82 -18.18 6.43
C TRP A 173 -6.02 -19.66 6.16
N VAL A 174 -5.33 -20.19 5.16
CA VAL A 174 -5.17 -21.62 4.94
C VAL A 174 -3.78 -21.99 5.45
N ASP A 175 -3.74 -22.79 6.52
CA ASP A 175 -2.49 -23.28 7.08
C ASP A 175 -1.79 -24.20 6.07
N PRO A 176 -0.54 -23.91 5.65
CA PRO A 176 0.16 -24.73 4.67
C PRO A 176 0.42 -26.16 5.17
N GLU A 177 0.63 -26.36 6.47
CA GLU A 177 0.92 -27.67 7.07
C GLU A 177 -0.36 -28.45 7.37
N SER A 178 -1.30 -27.83 8.09
CA SER A 178 -2.50 -28.51 8.60
C SER A 178 -3.71 -28.46 7.65
N GLN A 179 -3.65 -27.62 6.61
CA GLN A 179 -4.77 -27.32 5.69
C GLN A 179 -6.03 -26.84 6.41
N ASN A 180 -5.90 -26.37 7.65
CA ASN A 180 -7.01 -25.80 8.41
C ASN A 180 -7.29 -24.37 7.94
N VAL A 181 -8.56 -24.02 7.84
CA VAL A 181 -9.01 -22.70 7.37
C VAL A 181 -9.48 -21.87 8.56
N THR A 182 -8.75 -20.79 8.84
CA THR A 182 -9.14 -19.79 9.85
C THR A 182 -9.69 -18.56 9.15
N ARG A 183 -10.86 -18.09 9.59
CA ARG A 183 -11.52 -16.88 9.07
C ARG A 183 -11.59 -15.82 10.16
N ILE A 184 -11.14 -14.62 9.84
CA ILE A 184 -11.11 -13.49 10.78
C ILE A 184 -11.85 -12.33 10.16
N HIS A 185 -13.02 -12.02 10.72
CA HIS A 185 -13.87 -10.95 10.23
C HIS A 185 -13.42 -9.58 10.76
N TYR A 186 -13.35 -8.60 9.87
CA TYR A 186 -12.97 -7.23 10.18
C TYR A 186 -13.97 -6.22 9.60
N THR A 187 -14.13 -5.11 10.32
CA THR A 187 -14.79 -3.89 9.83
C THR A 187 -13.83 -2.72 9.89
N THR A 188 -14.14 -1.64 9.18
CA THR A 188 -13.34 -0.40 9.21
C THR A 188 -13.11 0.08 10.65
N GLN A 189 -14.13 0.07 11.51
CA GLN A 189 -14.03 0.52 12.89
C GLN A 189 -13.10 -0.39 13.72
N LEU A 190 -13.18 -1.71 13.51
CA LEU A 190 -12.30 -2.65 14.20
C LEU A 190 -10.84 -2.44 13.76
N LEU A 191 -10.59 -2.31 12.46
CA LEU A 191 -9.26 -2.06 11.90
C LEU A 191 -8.63 -0.79 12.49
N VAL A 192 -9.35 0.34 12.45
CA VAL A 192 -8.87 1.62 13.02
C VAL A 192 -8.58 1.49 14.51
N LYS A 193 -9.44 0.78 15.26
CA LYS A 193 -9.22 0.52 16.68
C LYS A 193 -7.94 -0.29 16.92
N ARG A 194 -7.66 -1.31 16.10
CA ARG A 194 -6.42 -2.11 16.20
C ARG A 194 -5.19 -1.27 15.88
N VAL A 195 -5.22 -0.50 14.80
CA VAL A 195 -4.13 0.41 14.42
C VAL A 195 -3.87 1.43 15.54
N PHE A 196 -4.92 2.03 16.11
CA PHE A 196 -4.77 2.95 17.25
C PHE A 196 -4.17 2.27 18.48
N GLN A 197 -4.57 1.03 18.79
CA GLN A 197 -3.99 0.26 19.88
C GLN A 197 -2.49 -0.02 19.65
N GLN A 198 -2.10 -0.39 18.44
CA GLN A 198 -0.69 -0.60 18.09
C GLN A 198 0.12 0.69 18.26
N VAL A 199 -0.37 1.81 17.75
CA VAL A 199 0.30 3.12 17.88
C VAL A 199 0.40 3.54 19.34
N ARG A 200 -0.67 3.37 20.14
CA ARG A 200 -0.67 3.75 21.55
C ARG A 200 0.30 2.94 22.40
N LEU A 201 0.47 1.66 22.09
CA LEU A 201 1.37 0.76 22.81
C LEU A 201 2.85 0.95 22.41
N MET A 202 3.14 1.73 21.36
CA MET A 202 4.48 1.87 20.78
C MET A 202 4.91 3.35 20.79
N CYS A 203 5.79 3.70 21.74
CA CYS A 203 6.30 5.07 21.95
C CYS A 203 6.93 5.66 20.67
N VAL A 204 6.30 6.67 20.05
CA VAL A 204 6.80 7.63 19.03
C VAL A 204 7.39 7.05 17.71
N CYS A 205 7.76 5.77 17.65
CA CYS A 205 8.28 5.09 16.48
C CYS A 205 7.69 3.67 16.40
N VAL A 206 7.00 3.40 15.29
CA VAL A 206 6.22 2.17 15.14
C VAL A 206 7.07 1.07 14.54
N TRP A 207 6.87 -0.14 15.07
CA TRP A 207 7.62 -1.34 14.71
C TRP A 207 7.11 -1.89 13.37
N CYS A 208 7.96 -1.82 12.35
CA CYS A 208 7.74 -2.51 11.08
C CYS A 208 7.97 -4.02 11.23
N THR A 209 9.02 -4.39 11.97
CA THR A 209 9.41 -5.74 12.45
C THR A 209 10.23 -5.61 13.76
N VAL A 210 10.63 -6.73 14.40
CA VAL A 210 11.28 -6.83 15.73
C VAL A 210 12.55 -5.99 15.93
N TYR A 211 13.10 -5.33 14.91
CA TYR A 211 14.29 -4.47 15.05
C TYR A 211 14.30 -3.22 14.16
N THR A 212 13.21 -2.90 13.46
CA THR A 212 13.22 -1.84 12.45
C THR A 212 12.17 -0.77 12.74
N TYR A 213 12.66 0.45 13.05
CA TYR A 213 11.86 1.67 13.13
C TYR A 213 11.97 2.43 11.80
N ILE A 214 10.84 2.68 11.14
CA ILE A 214 10.82 3.48 9.90
C ILE A 214 9.94 4.70 10.13
N CYS A 215 10.57 5.88 10.24
CA CYS A 215 9.90 7.14 10.56
C CYS A 215 8.93 7.62 9.44
N VAL A 216 9.17 7.22 8.18
CA VAL A 216 8.32 7.58 7.02
C VAL A 216 6.85 7.20 7.20
N CYS A 217 6.57 6.22 8.06
CA CYS A 217 5.27 5.59 8.19
C CYS A 217 4.31 6.34 9.13
N ILE A 218 4.81 7.32 9.89
CA ILE A 218 4.04 8.04 10.94
C ILE A 218 3.97 9.54 10.68
N CYS A 219 4.92 10.13 9.95
CA CYS A 219 5.00 11.58 9.78
C CYS A 219 3.76 12.24 9.13
N LEU A 220 2.81 11.47 8.58
CA LEU A 220 1.54 12.00 8.07
C LEU A 220 0.44 12.17 9.13
N PHE A 221 0.54 11.54 10.30
CA PHE A 221 -0.53 11.59 11.32
C PHE A 221 -0.26 12.55 12.50
N THR A 222 0.93 13.14 12.61
CA THR A 222 1.31 13.96 13.78
C THR A 222 1.29 15.48 13.55
N VAL A 223 0.75 15.98 12.42
CA VAL A 223 0.75 17.43 12.11
C VAL A 223 -0.59 18.12 12.42
N TYR A 224 -1.64 17.39 12.81
CA TYR A 224 -2.90 18.02 13.21
C TYR A 224 -3.56 17.30 14.39
N VAL A 225 -3.09 17.62 15.61
CA VAL A 225 -3.92 17.74 16.83
C VAL A 225 -3.44 18.96 17.59
#